data_AF-A0A645HC29-F1
#
_entry.id   AF-A0A645HC29-F1
#
_cell.length_a   1.000
_cell.length_b   1.000
_cell.length_c   1.000
_cell.angle_alpha   90.00
_cell.angle_beta   90.00
_cell.angle_gamma   90.00
#
_symmetry.space_group_name_H-M   'P 1'
#
loop_
_entity.id
_entity.type
_entity.pdbx_description
1 polymer ?
#
loop_
_entity_poly.entity_id
_entity_poly.type
_entity_poly.pdbx_seq_one_letter_code
_entity_poly.pdbx_strand_id
1 'polypeptide(L)' 'MLVHGTLHLMGYDHETSDEDAEEMEALEIEILAKLGFENPYTEQQ' A
#
# COMPACT_ATOMS: atom_id res chain seq x y z
N MET A 1 0.57 -5.91 -7.20
CA MET A 1 -0.23 -4.90 -7.94
C MET A 1 0.68 -3.84 -8.56
N LEU A 2 0.22 -3.02 -9.53
CA LEU A 2 1.04 -1.95 -10.14
C LEU A 2 1.39 -0.83 -9.16
N VAL A 3 0.42 -0.38 -8.34
CA VAL A 3 0.65 0.63 -7.29
C VAL A 3 1.62 0.10 -6.25
N HIS A 4 1.32 -1.06 -5.65
CA HIS A 4 2.24 -1.81 -4.79
C HIS A 4 3.68 -1.91 -5.32
N GLY A 5 3.86 -2.40 -6.55
CA GLY A 5 5.18 -2.55 -7.15
C GLY A 5 5.87 -1.20 -7.39
N THR A 6 5.12 -0.14 -7.66
CA THR A 6 5.67 1.22 -7.79
C THR A 6 6.14 1.75 -6.44
N LEU A 7 5.40 1.51 -5.35
CA LEU A 7 5.80 1.88 -4.00
C LEU A 7 7.11 1.18 -3.60
N HIS A 8 7.25 -0.11 -3.91
CA HIS A 8 8.52 -0.82 -3.73
C HIS A 8 9.68 -0.22 -4.53
N LEU A 9 9.45 0.14 -5.80
CA LEU A 9 10.49 0.80 -6.62
C LEU A 9 10.87 2.19 -6.10
N MET A 10 9.98 2.84 -5.35
CA MET A 10 10.24 4.11 -4.66
C MET A 10 10.96 3.94 -3.31
N GLY A 11 11.12 2.70 -2.84
CA GLY A 11 11.81 2.36 -1.60
C GLY A 11 10.91 2.15 -0.39
N TYR A 12 9.59 2.12 -0.57
CA TYR A 12 8.67 1.67 0.48
C TYR A 12 8.74 0.14 0.60
N ASP A 13 8.77 -0.35 1.82
CA ASP A 13 8.86 -1.78 2.10
C ASP A 13 7.94 -2.11 3.28
N HIS A 14 7.15 -3.17 3.15
CA HIS A 14 6.25 -3.61 4.22
C HIS A 14 6.75 -4.88 4.91
N GLU A 15 7.93 -5.40 4.53
CA GLU A 15 8.53 -6.60 5.13
C GLU A 15 9.53 -6.27 6.25
N THR A 16 9.90 -5.00 6.42
CA THR A 16 10.95 -4.54 7.34
C THR A 16 10.44 -4.28 8.76
N SER A 17 9.22 -3.75 8.91
CA SER A 17 8.55 -3.57 10.20
C SER A 17 7.05 -3.30 10.01
N ASP A 18 6.28 -3.43 11.09
CA ASP A 18 4.84 -3.08 11.10
C ASP A 18 4.63 -1.59 10.79
N GLU A 19 5.54 -0.70 11.21
CA GLU A 19 5.47 0.74 10.93
C GLU A 19 5.69 1.04 9.45
N ASP A 20 6.69 0.40 8.82
CA ASP A 20 6.94 0.56 7.38
C ASP A 20 5.79 -0.02 6.55
N ALA A 21 5.19 -1.13 7.02
CA ALA A 21 3.98 -1.69 6.43
C ALA A 21 2.81 -0.71 6.51
N GLU A 22 2.49 -0.18 7.69
CA GLU A 22 1.41 0.79 7.87
C GLU A 22 1.60 2.03 6.97
N GLU A 23 2.83 2.54 6.84
CA GLU A 23 3.14 3.67 5.96
C GLU A 23 2.88 3.32 4.48
N MET A 24 3.40 2.19 4.01
CA MET A 24 3.25 1.76 2.62
C MET A 24 1.79 1.46 2.28
N GLU A 25 1.06 0.77 3.16
CA GLU A 25 -0.33 0.40 2.98
C GLU A 25 -1.24 1.64 2.95
N ALA A 26 -1.00 2.62 3.83
CA ALA A 26 -1.76 3.88 3.83
C ALA A 26 -1.62 4.63 2.50
N LEU A 27 -0.40 4.67 1.94
CA LEU A 27 -0.14 5.27 0.63
C LEU A 27 -0.81 4.47 -0.50
N GLU A 28 -0.73 3.14 -0.47
CA GLU A 28 -1.39 2.28 -1.45
C GLU A 28 -2.92 2.52 -1.44
N ILE A 29 -3.53 2.59 -0.27
CA ILE A 29 -4.96 2.88 -0.10
C ILE A 29 -5.31 4.26 -0.67
N GLU A 30 -4.55 5.30 -0.34
CA GLU A 30 -4.82 6.66 -0.80
C GLU A 30 -4.74 6.76 -2.33
N ILE A 31 -3.72 6.15 -2.93
CA ILE A 31 -3.53 6.14 -4.39
C ILE A 31 -4.65 5.37 -5.08
N LEU A 32 -4.99 4.18 -4.58
CA LEU A 32 -6.05 3.36 -5.16
C LEU A 32 -7.42 4.06 -5.06
N ALA A 33 -7.72 4.70 -3.93
CA ALA A 33 -8.94 5.49 -3.76
C ALA A 33 -9.04 6.65 -4.75
N LYS A 34 -7.93 7.37 -5.00
CA LYS A 34 -7.85 8.43 -6.02
C LYS A 34 -8.06 7.91 -7.44
N LEU A 35 -7.68 6.67 -7.70
CA LEU A 35 -7.89 5.97 -8.97
C LEU A 35 -9.28 5.32 -9.09
N GLY A 36 -10.10 5.37 -8.03
CA GLY A 36 -11.45 4.79 -8.01
C GLY A 36 -11.49 3.29 -7.72
N PHE A 37 -10.41 2.72 -7.17
CA PHE A 37 -10.36 1.33 -6.71
C PHE A 37 -10.69 1.24 -5.21
N GLU A 38 -11.22 0.09 -4.81
CA GLU A 38 -11.52 -0.22 -3.42
C GLU A 38 -10.24 -0.51 -2.62
N ASN A 39 -10.31 -0.34 -1.29
CA ASN A 39 -9.20 -0.62 -0.39
C ASN A 39 -8.91 -2.15 -0.37
N PRO A 40 -7.71 -2.59 -0.79
CA PRO A 40 -7.38 -4.02 -0.91
C PRO A 40 -7.15 -4.70 0.44
N TYR A 41 -7.01 -3.96 1.54
CA TYR A 41 -6.78 -4.46 2.90
C TYR A 41 -8.08 -4.67 3.70
N THR A 42 -9.24 -4.52 3.06
CA THR A 42 -10.55 -4.62 3.72
C THR A 42 -10.95 -6.06 4.12
N GLU A 43 -10.27 -7.08 3.60
CA GLU A 43 -10.52 -8.49 3.93
C GLU A 43 -9.48 -9.13 4.87
N GLN A 44 -8.55 -8.36 5.45
CA GLN A 44 -7.49 -8.90 6.31
C GLN A 44 -7.74 -8.72 7.84
N GLN A 45 -9.00 -8.79 8.29
CA GLN A 45 -9.33 -8.87 9.74
C GLN A 45 -9.85 -10.24 10.14
#